data_AF-A0A538D685-F1
#
_entry.id   AF-A0A538D685-F1
#
_cell.length_a   1.000
_cell.length_b   1.000
_cell.length_c   1.000
_cell.angle_alpha   90.00
_cell.angle_beta   90.00
_cell.angle_gamma   90.00
#
_symmetry.space_group_name_H-M   'P 1'
#
loop_
_entity.id
_entity.type
_entity.pdbx_description
1 polymer ?
#
loop_
_entity_poly.entity_id
_entity_poly.type
_entity_poly.pdbx_seq_one_letter_code
_entity_poly.pdbx_strand_id
1 'polypeptide(L)'
;MKGIAFNSGRRLPVLAAAALFLVLMAPARASAAPPANDNFANAETITDRYGWADGDNSEATKEPGEPNHAGNPGGASVWYSWTAPYTGRATFDTCYSEFDTLLAVYTGDQVSNLQPVAADDNGCGARSQLSFMAAAGVTYRIAVDGASGATGYFELDWSLPPANDDFAAATELTGDSGSVDGNTYYGTLEPGEPEHGPDGSASVWYRWTAPTTGPATFELCDSDFDTLLAVYTGASVDGLTRVAQDDNDCPGEYASRVSFVASAGQEYRIAVDGAYGERGDLVLRWNRSVLAPVNHSRPTILGRAIDGAMLSATTGQWGGTPPLTFGYQWVRCSFNSCQSISGANGATYLLTSSDVSYRLNVLVTASNAAGGATAESDET
;
A
#
# COMPACT_ATOMS: atom_id res chain seq x y z
N MET A 1 22.26 -98.39 -70.54
CA MET A 1 23.65 -98.72 -70.10
C MET A 1 23.86 -97.98 -68.78
N LYS A 2 23.59 -98.63 -67.64
CA LYS A 2 24.54 -99.43 -66.85
C LYS A 2 25.74 -98.63 -66.33
N GLY A 3 25.72 -98.39 -65.03
CA GLY A 3 26.88 -98.37 -64.13
C GLY A 3 26.81 -97.25 -63.09
N ILE A 4 27.10 -97.41 -61.80
CA ILE A 4 27.54 -98.52 -60.93
C ILE A 4 27.08 -98.13 -59.49
N ALA A 5 26.79 -99.12 -58.64
CA ALA A 5 26.38 -99.00 -57.25
C ALA A 5 27.55 -98.76 -56.26
N PHE A 6 27.29 -98.22 -55.06
CA PHE A 6 27.55 -98.90 -53.77
C PHE A 6 26.92 -98.16 -52.56
N ASN A 7 26.52 -98.99 -51.59
CA ASN A 7 25.90 -98.81 -50.27
C ASN A 7 26.81 -98.00 -49.29
N SER A 8 26.43 -97.35 -48.19
CA SER A 8 25.55 -97.75 -47.08
C SER A 8 25.49 -96.67 -45.96
N GLY A 9 24.33 -96.55 -45.29
CA GLY A 9 24.11 -96.32 -43.85
C GLY A 9 24.70 -95.12 -43.09
N ARG A 10 23.84 -94.18 -42.65
CA ARG A 10 23.54 -93.82 -41.22
C ARG A 10 22.72 -92.52 -41.14
N ARG A 11 21.72 -92.47 -40.25
CA ARG A 11 20.90 -91.29 -39.90
C ARG A 11 21.65 -90.37 -38.92
N LEU A 12 21.53 -89.04 -39.07
CA LEU A 12 21.64 -87.99 -38.02
C LEU A 12 21.06 -86.64 -38.55
N PRO A 13 20.68 -85.69 -37.68
CA PRO A 13 19.44 -84.89 -37.80
C PRO A 13 19.57 -83.53 -38.50
N VAL A 14 18.39 -82.95 -38.75
CA VAL A 14 18.13 -81.59 -39.23
C VAL A 14 18.78 -80.54 -38.32
N LEU A 15 19.51 -79.59 -38.90
CA LEU A 15 19.88 -78.31 -38.29
C LEU A 15 19.44 -77.20 -39.24
N ALA A 16 18.29 -76.60 -38.92
CA ALA A 16 17.83 -75.37 -39.56
C ALA A 16 18.67 -74.21 -39.01
N ALA A 17 19.42 -73.53 -39.88
CA ALA A 17 20.14 -72.32 -39.52
C ALA A 17 19.14 -71.16 -39.38
N ALA A 18 18.87 -70.74 -38.14
CA ALA A 18 18.15 -69.50 -37.86
C ALA A 18 19.13 -68.32 -38.03
N ALA A 19 18.90 -67.47 -39.02
CA ALA A 19 19.61 -66.21 -39.16
C ALA A 19 19.11 -65.24 -38.07
N LEU A 20 19.99 -64.92 -37.12
CA LEU A 20 19.73 -63.94 -36.05
C LEU A 20 19.93 -62.53 -36.62
N PHE A 21 18.84 -61.81 -36.90
CA PHE A 21 18.88 -60.37 -37.15
C PHE A 21 19.15 -59.66 -35.81
N LEU A 22 20.38 -59.19 -35.61
CA LEU A 22 20.72 -58.32 -34.49
C LEU A 22 20.20 -56.91 -34.81
N VAL A 23 19.02 -56.57 -34.30
CA VAL A 23 18.55 -55.17 -34.28
C VAL A 23 19.45 -54.44 -33.28
N LEU A 24 20.30 -53.52 -33.76
CA LEU A 24 20.90 -52.51 -32.89
C LEU A 24 19.76 -51.65 -32.35
N MET A 25 19.30 -51.92 -31.14
CA MET A 25 18.55 -50.91 -30.39
C MET A 25 19.55 -49.81 -30.03
N ALA A 26 19.44 -48.67 -30.70
CA ALA A 26 20.05 -47.45 -30.17
C ALA A 26 19.53 -47.27 -28.73
N PRO A 27 20.38 -46.91 -27.75
CA PRO A 27 19.87 -46.58 -26.43
C PRO A 27 18.85 -45.46 -26.63
N ALA A 28 17.60 -45.68 -26.22
CA ALA A 28 16.65 -44.59 -26.07
C ALA A 28 17.34 -43.57 -25.16
N ARG A 29 17.61 -42.36 -25.68
CA ARG A 29 17.96 -41.25 -24.79
C ARG A 29 16.78 -41.13 -23.85
N ALA A 30 17.00 -41.31 -22.55
CA ALA A 30 16.01 -40.91 -21.58
C ALA A 30 15.81 -39.40 -21.77
N SER A 31 14.62 -38.99 -22.20
CA SER A 31 14.25 -37.56 -22.15
C SER A 31 14.37 -37.12 -20.70
N ALA A 32 14.86 -35.90 -20.47
CA ALA A 32 14.78 -35.34 -19.13
C ALA A 32 13.28 -35.22 -18.74
N ALA A 33 12.98 -35.31 -17.45
CA ALA A 33 11.60 -35.18 -17.00
C ALA A 33 11.12 -33.74 -17.25
N PRO A 34 9.83 -33.52 -17.61
CA PRO A 34 9.27 -32.19 -17.68
C PRO A 34 9.43 -31.44 -16.34
N PRO A 35 9.48 -30.09 -16.38
CA PRO A 35 9.51 -29.28 -15.17
C PRO A 35 8.29 -29.54 -14.27
N ALA A 36 8.42 -29.28 -12.97
CA ALA A 36 7.38 -29.63 -12.00
C ALA A 36 6.04 -28.92 -12.26
N ASN A 37 6.11 -27.71 -12.81
CA ASN A 37 5.00 -26.84 -13.17
C ASN A 37 4.62 -26.93 -14.67
N ASP A 38 4.97 -28.03 -15.34
CA ASP A 38 4.60 -28.32 -16.73
C ASP A 38 3.07 -28.35 -16.93
N ASN A 39 2.35 -29.11 -16.10
CA ASN A 39 0.89 -29.16 -16.16
C ASN A 39 0.25 -28.01 -15.38
N PHE A 40 -0.84 -27.46 -15.90
CA PHE A 40 -1.69 -26.45 -15.26
C PHE A 40 -2.08 -26.79 -13.82
N ALA A 41 -2.40 -28.06 -13.55
CA ALA A 41 -2.78 -28.52 -12.21
C ALA A 41 -1.63 -28.45 -11.19
N ASN A 42 -0.40 -28.39 -11.66
CA ASN A 42 0.83 -28.30 -10.87
C ASN A 42 1.45 -26.90 -10.89
N ALA A 43 0.68 -25.88 -11.31
CA ALA A 43 1.16 -24.51 -11.40
C ALA A 43 1.90 -24.07 -10.12
N GLU A 44 3.11 -23.55 -10.28
CA GLU A 44 3.91 -23.09 -9.16
C GLU A 44 3.27 -21.85 -8.52
N THR A 45 3.17 -21.84 -7.18
CA THR A 45 2.48 -20.76 -6.48
C THR A 45 3.43 -19.60 -6.20
N ILE A 46 3.06 -18.42 -6.70
CA ILE A 46 3.71 -17.15 -6.37
C ILE A 46 2.93 -16.50 -5.22
N THR A 47 3.60 -16.20 -4.12
CA THR A 47 2.99 -15.60 -2.92
C THR A 47 3.28 -14.11 -2.76
N ASP A 48 4.43 -13.66 -3.25
CA ASP A 48 4.87 -12.27 -3.08
C ASP A 48 4.26 -11.37 -4.16
N ARG A 49 4.08 -10.09 -3.83
CA ARG A 49 3.51 -9.10 -4.75
C ARG A 49 4.50 -8.66 -5.83
N TYR A 50 5.79 -8.80 -5.56
CA TYR A 50 6.87 -8.58 -6.52
C TYR A 50 7.96 -9.62 -6.28
N GLY A 51 8.77 -9.85 -7.30
CA GLY A 51 9.87 -10.80 -7.23
C GLY A 51 10.22 -11.31 -8.62
N TRP A 52 11.08 -12.31 -8.64
CA TRP A 52 11.49 -13.00 -9.85
C TRP A 52 11.67 -14.49 -9.55
N ALA A 53 11.59 -15.32 -10.58
CA ALA A 53 11.87 -16.75 -10.50
C ALA A 53 12.58 -17.23 -11.77
N ASP A 54 13.63 -18.05 -11.59
CA ASP A 54 14.21 -18.84 -12.67
C ASP A 54 13.26 -19.97 -13.07
N GLY A 55 13.16 -20.23 -14.37
CA GLY A 55 12.44 -21.36 -14.92
C GLY A 55 13.12 -21.97 -16.15
N ASP A 56 12.69 -23.17 -16.52
CA ASP A 56 13.15 -23.88 -17.71
C ASP A 56 11.98 -24.64 -18.33
N ASN A 57 11.67 -24.32 -19.59
CA ASN A 57 10.58 -24.98 -20.33
C ASN A 57 11.10 -26.02 -21.35
N SER A 58 12.39 -26.37 -21.35
CA SER A 58 13.02 -27.23 -22.36
C SER A 58 12.37 -28.60 -22.56
N GLU A 59 11.81 -29.18 -21.51
CA GLU A 59 11.12 -30.49 -21.57
C GLU A 59 9.61 -30.35 -21.23
N ALA A 60 9.09 -29.13 -21.22
CA ALA A 60 7.68 -28.87 -21.01
C ALA A 60 6.85 -29.25 -22.23
N THR A 61 5.53 -29.39 -22.04
CA THR A 61 4.59 -29.83 -23.04
C THR A 61 3.31 -29.00 -23.00
N LYS A 62 2.74 -28.76 -24.18
CA LYS A 62 1.41 -28.15 -24.30
C LYS A 62 0.31 -29.15 -23.98
N GLU A 63 -0.56 -28.83 -23.03
CA GLU A 63 -1.67 -29.68 -22.62
C GLU A 63 -2.84 -29.67 -23.64
N PRO A 64 -3.58 -30.78 -23.79
CA PRO A 64 -4.82 -30.77 -24.55
C PRO A 64 -5.84 -29.78 -23.98
N GLY A 65 -6.24 -28.81 -24.80
CA GLY A 65 -7.17 -27.74 -24.40
C GLY A 65 -6.50 -26.46 -23.92
N GLU A 66 -5.17 -26.46 -23.84
CA GLU A 66 -4.39 -25.26 -23.55
C GLU A 66 -4.55 -24.19 -24.65
N PRO A 67 -4.81 -22.92 -24.29
CA PRO A 67 -4.86 -21.83 -25.26
C PRO A 67 -3.53 -21.60 -25.97
N ASN A 68 -3.58 -20.99 -27.15
CA ASN A 68 -2.39 -20.41 -27.77
C ASN A 68 -2.04 -19.09 -27.07
N HIS A 69 -0.92 -19.05 -26.36
CA HIS A 69 -0.46 -17.87 -25.63
C HIS A 69 -0.06 -16.78 -26.64
N ALA A 70 -0.61 -15.57 -26.46
CA ALA A 70 -0.53 -14.48 -27.43
C ALA A 70 -0.91 -14.87 -28.88
N GLY A 71 -1.77 -15.90 -29.05
CA GLY A 71 -2.19 -16.41 -30.36
C GLY A 71 -1.15 -17.30 -31.07
N ASN A 72 0.03 -17.51 -30.47
CA ASN A 72 1.07 -18.39 -31.00
C ASN A 72 0.83 -19.83 -30.50
N PRO A 73 0.97 -20.86 -31.38
CA PRO A 73 0.80 -22.25 -30.97
C PRO A 73 1.72 -22.70 -29.84
N GLY A 74 2.91 -22.11 -29.73
CA GLY A 74 3.92 -22.47 -28.75
C GLY A 74 4.19 -23.99 -28.75
N GLY A 75 4.34 -24.59 -27.58
CA GLY A 75 4.42 -26.03 -27.46
C GLY A 75 4.99 -26.57 -26.15
N ALA A 76 5.56 -25.70 -25.32
CA ALA A 76 6.28 -26.05 -24.11
C ALA A 76 5.97 -25.01 -23.02
N SER A 77 4.72 -24.97 -22.57
CA SER A 77 4.28 -24.04 -21.53
C SER A 77 4.63 -24.56 -20.14
N VAL A 78 4.95 -23.66 -19.22
CA VAL A 78 4.91 -23.91 -17.78
C VAL A 78 3.99 -22.91 -17.09
N TRP A 79 3.45 -23.32 -15.94
CA TRP A 79 2.36 -22.63 -15.28
C TRP A 79 2.73 -22.08 -13.90
N TYR A 80 2.27 -20.87 -13.63
CA TYR A 80 2.31 -20.25 -12.31
C TYR A 80 0.91 -19.84 -11.86
N SER A 81 0.71 -19.79 -10.55
CA SER A 81 -0.53 -19.38 -9.89
C SER A 81 -0.22 -18.25 -8.92
N TRP A 82 -0.84 -17.09 -9.13
CA TRP A 82 -0.66 -15.92 -8.27
C TRP A 82 -2.01 -15.40 -7.80
N THR A 83 -2.16 -15.17 -6.50
CA THR A 83 -3.39 -14.55 -5.96
C THR A 83 -3.08 -13.12 -5.56
N ALA A 84 -3.75 -12.16 -6.19
CA ALA A 84 -3.47 -10.75 -5.96
C ALA A 84 -3.81 -10.37 -4.50
N PRO A 85 -2.86 -9.85 -3.71
CA PRO A 85 -3.11 -9.51 -2.31
C PRO A 85 -4.07 -8.31 -2.16
N TYR A 86 -4.12 -7.44 -3.17
CA TYR A 86 -5.03 -6.31 -3.27
C TYR A 86 -5.25 -5.93 -4.74
N THR A 87 -6.16 -5.00 -4.98
CA THR A 87 -6.45 -4.48 -6.32
C THR A 87 -5.37 -3.50 -6.74
N GLY A 88 -4.83 -3.65 -7.95
CA GLY A 88 -3.83 -2.74 -8.51
C GLY A 88 -3.36 -3.19 -9.89
N ARG A 89 -2.48 -2.40 -10.52
CA ARG A 89 -1.89 -2.74 -11.82
C ARG A 89 -0.71 -3.70 -11.62
N ALA A 90 -0.90 -4.96 -11.97
CA ALA A 90 0.18 -5.95 -11.95
C ALA A 90 0.90 -5.98 -13.30
N THR A 91 2.21 -6.20 -13.25
CA THR A 91 3.08 -6.39 -14.41
C THR A 91 3.79 -7.74 -14.27
N PHE A 92 3.87 -8.48 -15.37
CA PHE A 92 4.70 -9.67 -15.48
C PHE A 92 5.55 -9.54 -16.75
N ASP A 93 6.80 -9.97 -16.69
CA ASP A 93 7.66 -9.99 -17.85
C ASP A 93 8.69 -11.11 -17.80
N THR A 94 9.31 -11.33 -18.96
CA THR A 94 10.37 -12.33 -19.15
C THR A 94 11.59 -11.71 -19.80
N CYS A 95 11.80 -10.40 -19.61
CA CYS A 95 12.69 -9.59 -20.45
C CYS A 95 14.15 -10.01 -20.37
N TYR A 96 14.55 -10.67 -19.29
CA TYR A 96 15.91 -11.14 -19.07
C TYR A 96 16.17 -12.57 -19.59
N SER A 97 15.17 -13.21 -20.19
CA SER A 97 15.30 -14.56 -20.78
C SER A 97 16.19 -14.58 -22.02
N GLU A 98 16.62 -15.75 -22.50
CA GLU A 98 17.52 -15.85 -23.67
C GLU A 98 16.82 -16.21 -25.00
N PHE A 99 15.55 -16.62 -24.95
CA PHE A 99 14.78 -17.07 -26.12
C PHE A 99 13.55 -16.19 -26.38
N ASP A 100 12.83 -16.52 -27.46
CA ASP A 100 11.61 -15.84 -27.88
C ASP A 100 10.43 -16.34 -27.03
N THR A 101 9.97 -15.54 -26.06
CA THR A 101 9.01 -15.98 -25.04
C THR A 101 7.58 -15.57 -25.37
N LEU A 102 6.62 -16.39 -24.96
CA LEU A 102 5.20 -16.06 -24.92
C LEU A 102 4.77 -15.96 -23.47
N LEU A 103 4.05 -14.90 -23.11
CA LEU A 103 3.51 -14.72 -21.76
C LEU A 103 2.02 -14.48 -21.82
N ALA A 104 1.26 -15.19 -20.99
CA ALA A 104 -0.19 -15.00 -20.91
C ALA A 104 -0.72 -15.16 -19.50
N VAL A 105 -1.72 -14.35 -19.17
CA VAL A 105 -2.43 -14.35 -17.89
C VAL A 105 -3.89 -14.68 -18.11
N TYR A 106 -4.41 -15.56 -17.27
CA TYR A 106 -5.78 -16.05 -17.31
C TYR A 106 -6.44 -16.03 -15.93
N THR A 107 -7.76 -16.10 -15.92
CA THR A 107 -8.55 -16.57 -14.76
C THR A 107 -9.25 -17.88 -15.12
N GLY A 108 -9.64 -18.64 -14.11
CA GLY A 108 -10.26 -19.97 -14.26
C GLY A 108 -9.45 -21.07 -13.57
N ASP A 109 -10.09 -22.22 -13.38
CA ASP A 109 -9.59 -23.35 -12.59
C ASP A 109 -9.38 -24.63 -13.42
N GLN A 110 -9.59 -24.55 -14.74
CA GLN A 110 -9.43 -25.66 -15.69
C GLN A 110 -8.76 -25.16 -16.96
N VAL A 111 -7.71 -25.83 -17.43
CA VAL A 111 -6.92 -25.46 -18.63
C VAL A 111 -7.80 -25.31 -19.89
N SER A 112 -8.85 -26.12 -20.00
CA SER A 112 -9.78 -26.12 -21.14
C SER A 112 -10.86 -25.03 -21.10
N ASN A 113 -10.92 -24.21 -20.05
CA ASN A 113 -11.93 -23.16 -19.87
C ASN A 113 -11.35 -21.87 -19.26
N LEU A 114 -10.09 -21.56 -19.58
CA LEU A 114 -9.44 -20.34 -19.13
C LEU A 114 -10.04 -19.10 -19.80
N GLN A 115 -10.23 -18.05 -19.00
CA GLN A 115 -10.63 -16.73 -19.47
C GLN A 115 -9.38 -15.85 -19.62
N PRO A 116 -9.05 -15.37 -20.83
CA PRO A 116 -7.87 -14.54 -21.05
C PRO A 116 -8.01 -13.19 -20.35
N VAL A 117 -6.93 -12.74 -19.71
CA VAL A 117 -6.82 -11.43 -19.05
C VAL A 117 -5.87 -10.52 -19.81
N ALA A 118 -4.65 -11.00 -20.08
CA ALA A 118 -3.63 -10.31 -20.84
C ALA A 118 -2.69 -11.33 -21.49
N ALA A 119 -2.05 -10.98 -22.60
CA ALA A 119 -1.00 -11.79 -23.20
C ALA A 119 -0.07 -10.89 -24.03
N ASP A 120 1.18 -11.32 -24.17
CA ASP A 120 2.19 -10.66 -24.98
C ASP A 120 3.21 -11.68 -25.53
N ASP A 121 3.97 -11.26 -26.54
CA ASP A 121 5.01 -12.04 -27.24
C ASP A 121 6.32 -11.21 -27.36
N ASN A 122 6.22 -9.90 -27.62
CA ASN A 122 7.36 -9.07 -28.02
C ASN A 122 7.42 -7.69 -27.33
N GLY A 123 6.92 -7.60 -26.10
CA GLY A 123 6.81 -6.36 -25.33
C GLY A 123 8.15 -5.75 -24.91
N CYS A 124 9.21 -6.57 -24.81
CA CYS A 124 10.57 -6.13 -24.52
C CYS A 124 11.60 -6.76 -25.45
N GLY A 125 11.37 -6.60 -26.76
CA GLY A 125 12.20 -7.19 -27.80
C GLY A 125 11.58 -8.51 -28.26
N ALA A 126 12.36 -9.58 -28.30
CA ALA A 126 11.83 -10.93 -28.54
C ALA A 126 11.25 -11.58 -27.26
N ARG A 127 11.14 -10.82 -26.16
CA ARG A 127 10.61 -11.30 -24.89
C ARG A 127 9.31 -10.60 -24.60
N SER A 128 8.50 -11.26 -23.80
CA SER A 128 7.18 -10.80 -23.43
C SER A 128 7.17 -9.92 -22.17
N GLN A 129 6.34 -8.87 -22.19
CA GLN A 129 5.96 -8.05 -21.05
C GLN A 129 4.47 -7.68 -21.16
N LEU A 130 3.71 -7.86 -20.09
CA LEU A 130 2.31 -7.48 -20.03
C LEU A 130 1.95 -6.79 -18.71
N SER A 131 0.86 -6.01 -18.72
CA SER A 131 0.26 -5.46 -17.51
C SER A 131 -1.26 -5.57 -17.54
N PHE A 132 -1.88 -5.70 -16.38
CA PHE A 132 -3.34 -5.80 -16.23
C PHE A 132 -3.80 -5.29 -14.86
N MET A 133 -5.08 -4.90 -14.77
CA MET A 133 -5.69 -4.56 -13.48
C MET A 133 -6.07 -5.85 -12.74
N ALA A 134 -5.27 -6.21 -11.74
CA ALA A 134 -5.55 -7.33 -10.86
C ALA A 134 -6.61 -6.92 -9.81
N ALA A 135 -7.60 -7.76 -9.59
CA ALA A 135 -8.59 -7.64 -8.52
C ALA A 135 -8.15 -8.42 -7.26
N ALA A 136 -8.31 -7.81 -6.08
CA ALA A 136 -7.99 -8.40 -4.79
C ALA A 136 -8.60 -9.80 -4.60
N GLY A 137 -7.79 -10.76 -4.15
CA GLY A 137 -8.19 -12.13 -3.84
C GLY A 137 -8.49 -12.99 -5.06
N VAL A 138 -8.38 -12.47 -6.29
CA VAL A 138 -8.53 -13.27 -7.50
C VAL A 138 -7.21 -14.00 -7.78
N THR A 139 -7.32 -15.30 -8.07
CA THR A 139 -6.21 -16.12 -8.51
C THR A 139 -6.07 -16.06 -10.03
N TYR A 140 -4.90 -15.63 -10.47
CA TYR A 140 -4.47 -15.59 -11.86
C TYR A 140 -3.59 -16.81 -12.18
N ARG A 141 -3.66 -17.25 -13.44
CA ARG A 141 -2.85 -18.32 -14.02
C ARG A 141 -1.93 -17.70 -15.04
N ILE A 142 -0.62 -17.85 -14.86
CA ILE A 142 0.40 -17.26 -15.71
C ILE A 142 1.07 -18.39 -16.47
N ALA A 143 1.05 -18.32 -17.80
CA ALA A 143 1.71 -19.27 -18.67
C ALA A 143 2.94 -18.62 -19.29
N VAL A 144 4.08 -19.30 -19.22
CA VAL A 144 5.31 -18.96 -19.95
C VAL A 144 5.57 -20.08 -20.95
N ASP A 145 5.63 -19.74 -22.24
CA ASP A 145 5.92 -20.66 -23.35
C ASP A 145 6.95 -20.00 -24.28
N GLY A 146 7.33 -20.63 -25.38
CA GLY A 146 8.21 -20.03 -26.39
C GLY A 146 7.59 -19.97 -27.77
N ALA A 147 7.84 -18.85 -28.45
CA ALA A 147 7.29 -18.59 -29.77
C ALA A 147 7.75 -19.66 -30.77
N SER A 148 6.81 -20.20 -31.54
CA SER A 148 7.09 -21.25 -32.53
C SER A 148 7.78 -22.50 -31.96
N GLY A 149 7.60 -22.80 -30.67
CA GLY A 149 8.20 -23.94 -29.99
C GLY A 149 9.64 -23.71 -29.54
N ALA A 150 10.07 -22.45 -29.41
CA ALA A 150 11.32 -22.12 -28.73
C ALA A 150 11.28 -22.58 -27.27
N THR A 151 12.42 -22.99 -26.74
CA THR A 151 12.54 -23.40 -25.33
C THR A 151 13.89 -23.01 -24.76
N GLY A 152 13.98 -22.94 -23.43
CA GLY A 152 15.22 -22.73 -22.71
C GLY A 152 14.99 -22.24 -21.28
N TYR A 153 16.07 -21.74 -20.68
CA TYR A 153 16.00 -21.03 -19.41
C TYR A 153 15.37 -19.65 -19.59
N PHE A 154 14.49 -19.29 -18.67
CA PHE A 154 13.84 -17.98 -18.60
C PHE A 154 13.88 -17.45 -17.17
N GLU A 155 13.77 -16.13 -17.07
CA GLU A 155 13.48 -15.42 -15.82
C GLU A 155 12.06 -14.88 -15.95
N LEU A 156 11.20 -15.13 -14.95
CA LEU A 156 9.87 -14.55 -14.85
C LEU A 156 9.89 -13.50 -13.74
N ASP A 157 9.73 -12.25 -14.11
CA ASP A 157 9.60 -11.11 -13.20
C ASP A 157 8.13 -10.77 -13.00
N TRP A 158 7.78 -10.39 -11.77
CA TRP A 158 6.46 -9.83 -11.48
C TRP A 158 6.54 -8.68 -10.51
N SER A 159 5.61 -7.74 -10.66
CA SER A 159 5.45 -6.62 -9.73
C SER A 159 4.00 -6.17 -9.65
N LEU A 160 3.58 -5.86 -8.43
CA LEU A 160 2.39 -5.12 -8.10
C LEU A 160 2.85 -3.97 -7.19
N PRO A 161 2.75 -2.71 -7.65
CA PRO A 161 3.10 -1.53 -6.85
C PRO A 161 2.36 -1.51 -5.50
N PRO A 162 2.84 -0.74 -4.50
CA PRO A 162 2.16 -0.61 -3.22
C PRO A 162 0.67 -0.29 -3.38
N ALA A 163 -0.18 -0.75 -2.46
CA ALA A 163 -1.64 -0.57 -2.56
C ALA A 163 -2.06 0.92 -2.60
N ASN A 164 -1.19 1.80 -2.11
CA ASN A 164 -1.36 3.24 -2.07
C ASN A 164 -0.40 3.98 -3.02
N ASP A 165 0.04 3.32 -4.09
CA ASP A 165 0.81 3.92 -5.18
C ASP A 165 0.03 5.04 -5.87
N ASP A 166 -1.25 4.80 -6.18
CA ASP A 166 -2.11 5.82 -6.79
C ASP A 166 -2.69 6.78 -5.74
N PHE A 167 -2.77 8.06 -6.07
CA PHE A 167 -3.42 9.13 -5.31
C PHE A 167 -4.83 8.78 -4.88
N ALA A 168 -5.60 8.14 -5.78
CA ALA A 168 -6.97 7.73 -5.51
C ALA A 168 -7.04 6.57 -4.50
N ALA A 169 -5.96 5.80 -4.36
CA ALA A 169 -5.82 4.67 -3.45
C ALA A 169 -5.12 5.04 -2.13
N ALA A 170 -4.86 6.33 -1.89
CA ALA A 170 -4.16 6.83 -0.71
C ALA A 170 -4.64 6.19 0.60
N THR A 171 -3.71 5.64 1.38
CA THR A 171 -4.00 5.00 2.67
C THR A 171 -4.52 6.02 3.67
N GLU A 172 -5.61 5.70 4.37
CA GLU A 172 -6.18 6.59 5.38
C GLU A 172 -5.43 6.52 6.72
N LEU A 173 -5.03 7.69 7.21
CA LEU A 173 -4.45 7.90 8.52
C LEU A 173 -5.49 8.57 9.42
N THR A 174 -5.54 8.19 10.70
CA THR A 174 -6.55 8.68 11.65
C THR A 174 -5.93 9.12 12.98
N GLY A 175 -6.63 10.01 13.69
CA GLY A 175 -6.21 10.48 15.01
C GLY A 175 -5.12 11.56 14.98
N ASP A 176 -4.77 12.05 16.18
CA ASP A 176 -3.79 13.11 16.39
C ASP A 176 -2.33 12.61 16.35
N SER A 177 -2.11 11.30 16.40
CA SER A 177 -0.78 10.70 16.27
C SER A 177 -0.85 9.24 15.84
N GLY A 178 0.20 8.75 15.20
CA GLY A 178 0.36 7.33 14.88
C GLY A 178 1.64 7.05 14.12
N SER A 179 1.77 5.79 13.69
CA SER A 179 2.87 5.26 12.88
C SER A 179 2.31 4.24 11.91
N VAL A 180 2.83 4.20 10.69
CA VAL A 180 2.53 3.17 9.70
C VAL A 180 3.79 2.79 8.94
N ASP A 181 3.97 1.50 8.71
CA ASP A 181 5.06 0.96 7.91
C ASP A 181 4.60 0.82 6.45
N GLY A 182 5.52 0.97 5.50
CA GLY A 182 5.26 0.83 4.07
C GLY A 182 6.55 0.71 3.27
N ASN A 183 6.47 0.82 1.95
CA ASN A 183 7.65 0.95 1.07
C ASN A 183 7.25 1.50 -0.31
N THR A 184 8.25 1.91 -1.08
CA THR A 184 8.10 2.48 -2.45
C THR A 184 8.59 1.53 -3.57
N TYR A 185 8.87 0.26 -3.25
CA TYR A 185 9.33 -0.71 -4.25
C TYR A 185 8.28 -0.94 -5.33
N TYR A 186 8.71 -0.77 -6.58
CA TYR A 186 7.88 -0.83 -7.80
C TYR A 186 6.75 0.20 -7.85
N GLY A 187 6.74 1.20 -6.96
CA GLY A 187 5.87 2.36 -7.10
C GLY A 187 6.09 3.12 -8.41
N THR A 188 5.07 3.85 -8.83
CA THR A 188 5.02 4.55 -10.12
C THR A 188 4.79 6.05 -9.93
N LEU A 189 5.11 6.83 -10.96
CA LEU A 189 4.80 8.26 -11.02
C LEU A 189 3.49 8.45 -11.80
N GLU A 190 2.47 9.02 -11.16
CA GLU A 190 1.19 9.25 -11.82
C GLU A 190 1.24 10.46 -12.76
N PRO A 191 0.59 10.39 -13.94
CA PRO A 191 0.43 11.57 -14.79
C PRO A 191 -0.29 12.71 -14.08
N GLY A 192 0.37 13.87 -13.99
CA GLY A 192 -0.17 15.05 -13.31
C GLY A 192 0.25 15.17 -11.85
N GLU A 193 1.01 14.21 -11.34
CA GLU A 193 1.64 14.27 -10.03
C GLU A 193 2.62 15.45 -9.91
N PRO A 194 2.52 16.26 -8.84
CA PRO A 194 3.49 17.32 -8.58
C PRO A 194 4.84 16.73 -8.14
N GLU A 195 5.94 17.40 -8.47
CA GLU A 195 7.24 17.06 -7.87
C GLU A 195 7.20 17.25 -6.33
N HIS A 196 7.61 16.20 -5.61
CA HIS A 196 7.70 16.17 -4.14
C HIS A 196 9.08 16.62 -3.62
N GLY A 197 10.07 16.70 -4.52
CA GLY A 197 11.47 17.00 -4.24
C GLY A 197 12.35 16.70 -5.46
N PRO A 198 13.68 16.66 -5.31
CA PRO A 198 14.61 16.42 -6.42
C PRO A 198 14.45 15.01 -7.03
N ASP A 199 14.09 14.99 -8.33
CA ASP A 199 14.05 13.79 -9.18
C ASP A 199 13.27 12.60 -8.58
N GLY A 200 12.12 12.89 -7.94
CA GLY A 200 11.17 11.88 -7.47
C GLY A 200 10.57 11.05 -8.62
N SER A 201 10.27 9.77 -8.39
CA SER A 201 9.86 8.85 -9.46
C SER A 201 8.83 7.78 -9.08
N ALA A 202 8.49 7.63 -7.79
CA ALA A 202 7.64 6.55 -7.30
C ALA A 202 7.03 6.89 -5.94
N SER A 203 6.03 7.77 -5.95
CA SER A 203 5.39 8.16 -4.69
C SER A 203 4.38 7.13 -4.20
N VAL A 204 4.17 7.13 -2.89
CA VAL A 204 3.01 6.50 -2.26
C VAL A 204 2.23 7.56 -1.49
N TRP A 205 0.91 7.39 -1.48
CA TRP A 205 -0.01 8.38 -0.97
C TRP A 205 -0.67 7.96 0.34
N TYR A 206 -0.85 8.95 1.20
CA TYR A 206 -1.68 8.87 2.39
C TYR A 206 -2.68 10.02 2.41
N ARG A 207 -3.81 9.81 3.08
CA ARG A 207 -4.79 10.85 3.37
C ARG A 207 -5.02 10.95 4.86
N TRP A 208 -5.12 12.18 5.36
CA TRP A 208 -5.36 12.44 6.77
C TRP A 208 -6.32 13.60 6.93
N THR A 209 -7.42 13.38 7.66
CA THR A 209 -8.34 14.46 8.03
C THR A 209 -8.00 14.98 9.41
N ALA A 210 -7.61 16.25 9.49
CA ALA A 210 -7.17 16.85 10.73
C ALA A 210 -8.32 16.91 11.77
N PRO A 211 -8.19 16.26 12.95
CA PRO A 211 -9.27 16.26 13.94
C PRO A 211 -9.55 17.63 14.56
N THR A 212 -8.51 18.45 14.74
CA THR A 212 -8.55 19.81 15.31
C THR A 212 -7.73 20.82 14.49
N THR A 213 -7.70 22.10 14.86
CA THR A 213 -6.87 23.12 14.19
C THR A 213 -5.59 23.35 14.99
N GLY A 214 -4.41 23.30 14.37
CA GLY A 214 -3.16 23.45 15.10
C GLY A 214 -1.97 22.76 14.44
N PRO A 215 -0.79 22.81 15.07
CA PRO A 215 0.41 22.22 14.50
C PRO A 215 0.25 20.71 14.31
N ALA A 216 0.74 20.23 13.18
CA ALA A 216 0.89 18.83 12.83
C ALA A 216 2.29 18.62 12.24
N THR A 217 2.91 17.50 12.58
CA THR A 217 4.21 17.08 12.08
C THR A 217 4.08 15.68 11.50
N PHE A 218 4.64 15.48 10.31
CA PHE A 218 4.83 14.18 9.69
C PHE A 218 6.33 13.97 9.50
N GLU A 219 6.81 12.77 9.77
CA GLU A 219 8.24 12.45 9.70
C GLU A 219 8.47 11.03 9.20
N LEU A 220 9.60 10.85 8.53
CA LEU A 220 10.09 9.58 7.97
C LEU A 220 11.44 9.17 8.58
N CYS A 221 11.83 9.75 9.72
CA CYS A 221 13.17 9.61 10.33
C CYS A 221 13.57 8.21 10.81
N ASP A 222 12.77 7.18 10.57
CA ASP A 222 13.12 5.78 10.84
C ASP A 222 13.11 4.94 9.52
N SER A 223 13.14 5.59 8.36
CA SER A 223 13.13 4.95 7.02
C SER A 223 14.55 4.63 6.55
N ASP A 224 14.70 3.67 5.63
CA ASP A 224 16.00 3.14 5.23
C ASP A 224 16.62 3.77 3.96
N PHE A 225 16.02 4.82 3.42
CA PHE A 225 16.41 5.48 2.17
C PHE A 225 16.30 7.03 2.26
N ASP A 226 16.87 7.73 1.29
CA ASP A 226 16.75 9.20 1.15
C ASP A 226 15.31 9.56 0.73
N THR A 227 14.51 10.03 1.68
CA THR A 227 13.08 10.24 1.47
C THR A 227 12.77 11.63 0.94
N LEU A 228 11.62 11.78 0.28
CA LEU A 228 10.96 13.04 0.00
C LEU A 228 9.58 13.02 0.65
N LEU A 229 9.21 14.10 1.33
CA LEU A 229 7.92 14.22 2.01
C LEU A 229 7.22 15.51 1.63
N ALA A 230 6.01 15.41 1.09
CA ALA A 230 5.21 16.57 0.74
C ALA A 230 3.77 16.45 1.24
N VAL A 231 3.19 17.57 1.66
CA VAL A 231 1.82 17.68 2.15
C VAL A 231 1.05 18.62 1.25
N TYR A 232 -0.14 18.21 0.84
CA TYR A 232 -1.01 18.92 -0.07
C TYR A 232 -2.44 19.04 0.45
N THR A 233 -3.18 20.01 -0.10
CA THR A 233 -4.64 20.00 -0.14
C THR A 233 -5.10 19.89 -1.60
N GLY A 234 -6.31 19.40 -1.83
CA GLY A 234 -6.88 19.20 -3.17
C GLY A 234 -7.56 17.84 -3.29
N ALA A 235 -8.36 17.66 -4.34
CA ALA A 235 -9.20 16.48 -4.54
C ALA A 235 -8.78 15.59 -5.72
N SER A 236 -7.84 16.06 -6.56
CA SER A 236 -7.28 15.33 -7.69
C SER A 236 -5.77 15.55 -7.75
N VAL A 237 -5.04 14.56 -8.29
CA VAL A 237 -3.57 14.58 -8.39
C VAL A 237 -3.03 15.79 -9.17
N ASP A 238 -3.74 16.20 -10.22
CA ASP A 238 -3.45 17.37 -11.07
C ASP A 238 -3.97 18.71 -10.48
N GLY A 239 -4.65 18.66 -9.34
CA GLY A 239 -5.33 19.79 -8.70
C GLY A 239 -4.80 20.11 -7.30
N LEU A 240 -3.59 19.65 -6.97
CA LEU A 240 -3.01 19.79 -5.64
C LEU A 240 -2.39 21.17 -5.38
N THR A 241 -2.59 21.66 -4.17
CA THR A 241 -1.91 22.83 -3.61
C THR A 241 -0.97 22.38 -2.51
N ARG A 242 0.34 22.62 -2.68
CA ARG A 242 1.35 22.24 -1.69
C ARG A 242 1.25 23.11 -0.44
N VAL A 243 1.22 22.46 0.71
CA VAL A 243 1.20 23.05 2.06
C VAL A 243 2.61 23.08 2.65
N ALA A 244 3.33 21.97 2.56
CA ALA A 244 4.69 21.81 3.05
C ALA A 244 5.43 20.76 2.20
N GLN A 245 6.75 20.84 2.18
CA GLN A 245 7.63 19.79 1.65
C GLN A 245 8.95 19.82 2.39
N ASP A 246 9.63 18.68 2.41
CA ASP A 246 10.98 18.52 2.93
C ASP A 246 11.65 17.31 2.28
N ASP A 247 12.98 17.33 2.22
CA ASP A 247 13.82 16.21 1.80
C ASP A 247 14.79 15.76 2.93
N ASN A 248 15.32 16.66 3.75
CA ASN A 248 16.46 16.35 4.63
C ASN A 248 16.44 17.00 6.03
N ASP A 249 15.30 17.06 6.72
CA ASP A 249 15.20 17.66 8.06
C ASP A 249 15.39 16.67 9.23
N CYS A 250 15.57 15.37 8.99
CA CYS A 250 15.83 14.39 10.07
C CYS A 250 17.30 14.43 10.57
N PRO A 251 17.55 14.44 11.89
CA PRO A 251 18.92 14.51 12.41
C PRO A 251 19.75 13.25 12.12
N GLY A 252 20.81 13.40 11.30
CA GLY A 252 21.81 12.35 11.06
C GLY A 252 21.44 11.35 9.96
N GLU A 253 20.33 11.58 9.26
CA GLU A 253 19.81 10.73 8.18
C GLU A 253 19.33 11.63 7.03
N TYR A 254 19.21 11.08 5.82
CA TYR A 254 18.66 11.77 4.66
C TYR A 254 17.13 11.61 4.59
N ALA A 255 16.48 11.57 5.76
CA ALA A 255 15.04 11.39 5.86
C ALA A 255 14.35 12.73 6.10
N SER A 256 13.07 12.81 5.74
CA SER A 256 12.33 14.06 5.69
C SER A 256 11.37 14.23 6.86
N ARG A 257 11.15 15.49 7.23
CA ARG A 257 10.16 15.90 8.23
C ARG A 257 9.52 17.23 7.84
N VAL A 258 8.20 17.27 7.89
CA VAL A 258 7.41 18.49 7.62
C VAL A 258 6.58 18.89 8.83
N SER A 259 6.43 20.18 9.05
CA SER A 259 5.53 20.73 10.07
C SER A 259 4.67 21.86 9.49
N PHE A 260 3.38 21.86 9.79
CA PHE A 260 2.43 22.87 9.30
C PHE A 260 1.26 23.07 10.27
N VAL A 261 0.49 24.14 10.08
CA VAL A 261 -0.74 24.37 10.86
C VAL A 261 -1.92 23.75 10.12
N ALA A 262 -2.41 22.62 10.61
CA ALA A 262 -3.57 21.92 10.07
C ALA A 262 -4.88 22.63 10.47
N SER A 263 -5.89 22.60 9.61
CA SER A 263 -7.24 23.12 9.88
C SER A 263 -8.20 21.98 10.19
N ALA A 264 -9.00 22.10 11.26
CA ALA A 264 -9.96 21.05 11.66
C ALA A 264 -10.91 20.68 10.50
N GLY A 265 -11.06 19.38 10.25
CA GLY A 265 -11.91 18.83 9.19
C GLY A 265 -11.34 18.97 7.77
N GLN A 266 -10.18 19.61 7.60
CA GLN A 266 -9.48 19.63 6.31
C GLN A 266 -8.80 18.28 6.09
N GLU A 267 -9.04 17.70 4.92
CA GLU A 267 -8.30 16.55 4.43
C GLU A 267 -6.99 17.01 3.80
N TYR A 268 -5.89 16.39 4.21
CA TYR A 268 -4.56 16.56 3.66
C TYR A 268 -4.15 15.29 2.91
N ARG A 269 -3.36 15.47 1.86
CA ARG A 269 -2.69 14.40 1.10
C ARG A 269 -1.22 14.45 1.45
N ILE A 270 -0.65 13.31 1.79
CA ILE A 270 0.75 13.17 2.17
C ILE A 270 1.38 12.25 1.13
N ALA A 271 2.31 12.79 0.36
CA ALA A 271 3.09 12.03 -0.60
C ALA A 271 4.45 11.70 0.02
N VAL A 272 4.85 10.44 -0.11
CA VAL A 272 6.19 9.96 0.26
C VAL A 272 6.84 9.40 -1.00
N ASP A 273 8.02 9.87 -1.34
CA ASP A 273 8.81 9.43 -2.51
C ASP A 273 10.29 9.30 -2.07
N GLY A 274 11.19 8.95 -2.99
CA GLY A 274 12.63 8.91 -2.74
C GLY A 274 13.40 9.90 -3.61
N ALA A 275 14.44 10.51 -3.04
CA ALA A 275 15.29 11.44 -3.77
C ALA A 275 16.05 10.70 -4.86
N TYR A 276 16.17 11.30 -6.05
CA TYR A 276 16.92 10.72 -7.17
C TYR A 276 16.47 9.30 -7.58
N GLY A 277 15.20 8.97 -7.33
CA GLY A 277 14.62 7.67 -7.63
C GLY A 277 15.00 6.56 -6.64
N GLU A 278 15.51 6.90 -5.45
CA GLU A 278 15.69 5.94 -4.37
C GLU A 278 14.35 5.29 -3.95
N ARG A 279 14.46 4.05 -3.47
CA ARG A 279 13.32 3.25 -3.04
C ARG A 279 13.72 2.45 -1.81
N GLY A 280 12.78 2.31 -0.87
CA GLY A 280 13.07 1.63 0.37
C GLY A 280 11.83 1.39 1.22
N ASP A 281 12.07 0.77 2.36
CA ASP A 281 11.09 0.61 3.43
C ASP A 281 10.97 1.93 4.19
N LEU A 282 9.73 2.34 4.43
CA LEU A 282 9.40 3.61 5.08
C LEU A 282 8.64 3.40 6.39
N VAL A 283 8.88 4.29 7.34
CA VAL A 283 8.11 4.40 8.58
C VAL A 283 7.57 5.82 8.68
N LEU A 284 6.30 6.00 8.33
CA LEU A 284 5.63 7.29 8.42
C LEU A 284 5.02 7.47 9.81
N ARG A 285 5.53 8.46 10.55
CA ARG A 285 4.96 8.89 11.82
C ARG A 285 4.27 10.23 11.66
N TRP A 286 3.17 10.40 12.40
CA TRP A 286 2.55 11.71 12.54
C TRP A 286 2.25 11.99 13.99
N ASN A 287 2.35 13.26 14.36
CA ASN A 287 1.94 13.74 15.67
C ASN A 287 1.37 15.15 15.57
N ARG A 288 0.60 15.51 16.61
CA ARG A 288 0.12 16.87 16.81
C ARG A 288 0.56 17.37 18.16
N SER A 289 1.21 18.53 18.16
CA SER A 289 1.52 19.26 19.38
C SER A 289 0.30 20.07 19.84
N VAL A 290 -0.74 19.38 20.31
CA VAL A 290 -1.95 20.03 20.84
C VAL A 290 -1.64 20.58 22.24
N LEU A 291 -1.62 21.90 22.38
CA LEU A 291 -1.36 22.59 23.64
C LEU A 291 -2.67 22.74 24.41
N ALA A 292 -2.68 22.31 25.68
CA ALA A 292 -3.80 22.54 26.58
C ALA A 292 -4.09 24.04 26.76
N PRO A 293 -5.34 24.42 27.07
CA PRO A 293 -5.67 25.84 27.25
C PRO A 293 -4.90 26.43 28.42
N VAL A 294 -4.35 27.63 28.24
CA VAL A 294 -3.66 28.39 29.30
C VAL A 294 -4.24 29.79 29.37
N ASN A 295 -4.65 30.22 30.56
CA ASN A 295 -5.15 31.57 30.74
C ASN A 295 -4.00 32.58 30.76
N HIS A 296 -4.10 33.63 29.94
CA HIS A 296 -3.15 34.74 29.91
C HIS A 296 -3.72 36.01 30.56
N SER A 297 -5.05 36.15 30.57
CA SER A 297 -5.73 37.17 31.38
C SER A 297 -7.06 36.66 31.89
N ARG A 298 -7.33 36.98 33.16
CA ARG A 298 -8.53 36.55 33.87
C ARG A 298 -9.81 37.02 33.18
N PRO A 299 -10.90 36.25 33.27
CA PRO A 299 -12.23 36.73 32.90
C PRO A 299 -12.64 37.92 33.77
N THR A 300 -13.52 38.77 33.25
CA THR A 300 -14.03 39.96 33.94
C THR A 300 -15.56 39.96 33.99
N ILE A 301 -16.09 40.42 35.11
CA ILE A 301 -17.54 40.61 35.29
C ILE A 301 -17.91 42.04 34.88
N LEU A 302 -18.92 42.15 34.02
CA LEU A 302 -19.49 43.39 33.53
C LEU A 302 -20.92 43.56 34.08
N GLY A 303 -21.27 44.79 34.41
CA GLY A 303 -22.57 45.15 34.97
C GLY A 303 -22.46 45.72 36.38
N ARG A 304 -23.60 45.95 37.03
CA ARG A 304 -23.66 46.38 38.43
C ARG A 304 -24.28 45.28 39.26
N ALA A 305 -23.64 44.92 40.37
CA ALA A 305 -24.13 43.90 41.30
C ALA A 305 -25.32 44.41 42.12
N ILE A 306 -26.50 44.44 41.49
CA ILE A 306 -27.76 44.89 42.09
C ILE A 306 -28.80 43.77 41.93
N ASP A 307 -29.63 43.55 42.93
CA ASP A 307 -30.72 42.56 42.87
C ASP A 307 -31.59 42.78 41.61
N GLY A 308 -31.85 41.69 40.88
CA GLY A 308 -32.58 41.69 39.61
C GLY A 308 -31.81 42.20 38.40
N ALA A 309 -30.55 42.64 38.54
CA ALA A 309 -29.71 43.03 37.41
C ALA A 309 -28.99 41.82 36.78
N MET A 310 -28.70 41.91 35.49
CA MET A 310 -27.94 40.89 34.78
C MET A 310 -26.46 41.24 34.75
N LEU A 311 -25.62 40.30 35.17
CA LEU A 311 -24.17 40.35 34.99
C LEU A 311 -23.77 39.57 33.75
N SER A 312 -22.69 40.00 33.10
CA SER A 312 -22.08 39.30 31.97
C SER A 312 -20.61 39.04 32.25
N ALA A 313 -20.10 37.87 31.88
CA ALA A 313 -18.71 37.48 32.01
C ALA A 313 -18.02 37.55 30.64
N THR A 314 -16.81 38.12 30.60
CA THR A 314 -15.90 37.88 29.48
C THR A 314 -15.21 36.52 29.66
N THR A 315 -14.66 35.95 28.59
CA THR A 315 -13.86 34.72 28.68
C THR A 315 -12.48 34.95 29.29
N GLY A 316 -11.98 36.19 29.29
CA GLY A 316 -10.54 36.47 29.41
C GLY A 316 -9.80 36.18 28.09
N GLN A 317 -8.45 36.15 28.15
CA GLN A 317 -7.59 35.75 27.03
C GLN A 317 -6.95 34.40 27.31
N TRP A 318 -7.00 33.51 26.32
CA TRP A 318 -6.53 32.13 26.42
C TRP A 318 -5.58 31.80 25.27
N GLY A 319 -4.49 31.13 25.59
CA GLY A 319 -3.67 30.39 24.65
C GLY A 319 -4.08 28.92 24.60
N GLY A 320 -3.39 28.14 23.77
CA GLY A 320 -3.69 26.73 23.51
C GLY A 320 -4.13 26.48 22.07
N THR A 321 -4.20 25.21 21.69
CA THR A 321 -4.53 24.81 20.31
C THR A 321 -6.05 24.89 20.06
N PRO A 322 -6.54 25.64 19.06
CA PRO A 322 -7.97 25.75 18.75
C PRO A 322 -8.61 24.48 18.15
N PRO A 323 -9.95 24.36 18.07
CA PRO A 323 -10.94 25.27 18.66
C PRO A 323 -10.96 25.18 20.18
N LEU A 324 -11.08 26.33 20.86
CA LEU A 324 -11.35 26.40 22.29
C LEU A 324 -12.86 26.49 22.51
N THR A 325 -13.37 25.64 23.39
CA THR A 325 -14.73 25.74 23.92
C THR A 325 -14.70 26.33 25.33
N PHE A 326 -15.75 27.05 25.72
CA PHE A 326 -15.80 27.73 27.02
C PHE A 326 -17.04 27.32 27.81
N GLY A 327 -16.82 26.90 29.05
CA GLY A 327 -17.85 26.70 30.08
C GLY A 327 -17.76 27.78 31.16
N TYR A 328 -18.89 28.08 31.80
CA TYR A 328 -18.98 29.06 32.88
C TYR A 328 -19.57 28.40 34.12
N GLN A 329 -19.19 28.89 35.30
CA GLN A 329 -19.84 28.60 36.56
C GLN A 329 -19.77 29.83 37.45
N TRP A 330 -20.92 30.45 37.72
CA TRP A 330 -20.99 31.54 38.68
C TRP A 330 -20.92 31.00 40.10
N VAL A 331 -20.15 31.67 40.94
CA VAL A 331 -19.95 31.30 42.34
C VAL A 331 -20.28 32.48 43.23
N ARG A 332 -20.85 32.16 44.39
CA ARG A 332 -21.20 33.10 45.44
C ARG A 332 -20.19 32.99 46.57
N CYS A 333 -19.53 34.09 46.89
CA CYS A 333 -18.45 34.16 47.87
C CYS A 333 -18.88 34.90 49.13
N SER A 334 -18.78 34.21 50.26
CA SER A 334 -18.86 34.77 51.61
C SER A 334 -17.50 35.34 52.03
N PHE A 335 -17.29 35.62 53.33
CA PHE A 335 -16.00 36.13 53.80
C PHE A 335 -14.85 35.13 53.61
N ASN A 336 -15.12 33.82 53.74
CA ASN A 336 -14.10 32.77 53.77
C ASN A 336 -14.40 31.57 52.84
N SER A 337 -15.49 31.59 52.08
CA SER A 337 -15.86 30.47 51.22
C SER A 337 -16.64 30.91 49.99
N CYS A 338 -16.33 30.30 48.85
CA CYS A 338 -17.10 30.41 47.61
C CYS A 338 -17.84 29.11 47.34
N GLN A 339 -19.07 29.21 46.84
CA GLN A 339 -19.91 28.07 46.49
C GLN A 339 -20.53 28.29 45.10
N SER A 340 -20.58 27.24 44.29
CA SER A 340 -21.23 27.29 42.98
C SER A 340 -22.72 27.58 43.11
N ILE A 341 -23.20 28.51 42.30
CA ILE A 341 -24.63 28.79 42.17
C ILE A 341 -25.21 27.75 41.20
N SER A 342 -26.14 26.93 41.70
CA SER A 342 -26.74 25.85 40.92
C SER A 342 -27.39 26.39 39.64
N GLY A 343 -27.05 25.79 38.49
CA GLY A 343 -27.59 26.14 37.18
C GLY A 343 -27.02 27.42 36.55
N ALA A 344 -26.16 28.16 37.25
CA ALA A 344 -25.57 29.38 36.75
C ALA A 344 -24.33 29.08 35.87
N ASN A 345 -24.57 28.45 34.72
CA ASN A 345 -23.51 27.93 33.85
C ASN A 345 -23.35 28.70 32.53
N GLY A 346 -24.03 29.85 32.41
CA GLY A 346 -23.99 30.71 31.23
C GLY A 346 -22.95 31.82 31.35
N ALA A 347 -22.63 32.43 30.21
CA ALA A 347 -21.81 33.65 30.17
C ALA A 347 -22.50 34.84 30.87
N THR A 348 -23.80 34.75 31.14
CA THR A 348 -24.57 35.76 31.86
C THR A 348 -25.26 35.14 33.07
N TYR A 349 -25.47 35.94 34.12
CA TYR A 349 -26.20 35.53 35.31
C TYR A 349 -27.16 36.64 35.76
N LEU A 350 -28.43 36.29 35.98
CA LEU A 350 -29.42 37.18 36.56
C LEU A 350 -29.31 37.12 38.07
N LEU A 351 -28.96 38.24 38.70
CA LEU A 351 -28.87 38.34 40.14
C LEU A 351 -30.25 38.20 40.79
N THR A 352 -30.28 37.52 41.91
CA THR A 352 -31.47 37.29 42.72
C THR A 352 -31.29 37.86 44.11
N SER A 353 -32.37 37.96 44.87
CA SER A 353 -32.32 38.41 46.27
C SER A 353 -31.46 37.49 47.15
N SER A 354 -31.18 36.25 46.72
CA SER A 354 -30.28 35.32 47.42
C SER A 354 -28.80 35.67 47.26
N ASP A 355 -28.45 36.52 46.30
CA ASP A 355 -27.08 36.99 46.05
C ASP A 355 -26.72 38.23 46.89
N VAL A 356 -27.72 38.88 47.50
CA VAL A 356 -27.52 40.05 48.36
C VAL A 356 -26.63 39.69 49.54
N SER A 357 -25.69 40.57 49.87
CA SER A 357 -24.66 40.39 50.91
C SER A 357 -23.55 39.37 50.58
N TYR A 358 -23.48 38.90 49.34
CA TYR A 358 -22.36 38.09 48.85
C TYR A 358 -21.61 38.82 47.73
N ARG A 359 -20.34 38.43 47.56
CA ARG A 359 -19.54 38.79 46.38
C ARG A 359 -19.72 37.72 45.30
N LEU A 360 -19.69 38.11 44.04
CA LEU A 360 -19.85 37.19 42.92
C LEU A 360 -18.51 37.08 42.19
N ASN A 361 -18.18 35.85 41.79
CA ASN A 361 -17.06 35.51 40.92
C ASN A 361 -17.59 34.56 39.83
N VAL A 362 -16.93 34.49 38.69
CA VAL A 362 -17.21 33.51 37.63
C VAL A 362 -15.96 32.69 37.33
N LEU A 363 -16.13 31.37 37.34
CA LEU A 363 -15.14 30.43 36.85
C LEU A 363 -15.39 30.23 35.36
N VAL A 364 -14.39 30.50 34.53
CA VAL A 364 -14.41 30.22 33.09
C VAL A 364 -13.44 29.09 32.81
N THR A 365 -13.97 27.99 32.28
CA THR A 365 -13.18 26.83 31.87
C THR A 365 -13.04 26.82 30.35
N ALA A 366 -11.81 26.97 29.85
CA ALA A 366 -11.50 26.72 28.45
C ALA A 366 -11.17 25.23 28.27
N SER A 367 -11.60 24.61 27.17
CA SER A 367 -11.32 23.20 26.86
C SER A 367 -11.06 22.97 25.38
N ASN A 368 -10.11 22.08 25.08
CA ASN A 368 -9.79 21.57 23.76
C ASN A 368 -9.43 20.07 23.84
N ALA A 369 -8.92 19.48 22.75
CA ALA A 369 -8.53 18.07 22.70
C ALA A 369 -7.40 17.67 23.68
N ALA A 370 -6.56 18.62 24.11
CA ALA A 370 -5.49 18.38 25.09
C ALA A 370 -5.95 18.51 26.56
N GLY A 371 -7.20 18.91 26.80
CA GLY A 371 -7.80 19.02 28.14
C GLY A 371 -8.44 20.37 28.39
N GLY A 372 -8.58 20.73 29.67
CA GLY A 372 -9.20 21.99 30.07
C GLY A 372 -8.50 22.66 31.24
N ALA A 373 -8.63 23.98 31.31
CA ALA A 373 -8.11 24.80 32.38
C ALA A 373 -9.15 25.85 32.77
N THR A 374 -9.17 26.21 34.05
CA THR A 374 -10.15 27.13 34.63
C THR A 374 -9.46 28.38 35.14
N ALA A 375 -10.02 29.54 34.81
CA ALA A 375 -9.63 30.82 35.38
C ALA A 375 -10.82 31.44 36.12
N GLU A 376 -10.51 32.12 37.21
CA GLU A 376 -11.47 32.86 38.04
C GLU A 376 -11.38 34.36 37.73
N SER A 377 -12.52 35.04 37.79
CA SER A 377 -12.57 36.50 37.72
C SER A 377 -12.17 37.12 39.05
N ASP A 378 -12.00 38.44 39.05
CA ASP A 378 -12.10 39.20 40.29
C ASP A 378 -13.54 39.18 40.82
N GLU A 379 -13.68 39.39 42.13
CA GLU A 379 -14.98 39.53 42.79
C GLU A 379 -15.63 40.89 42.45
N THR A 380 -16.96 40.91 42.35
CA THR A 380 -17.77 42.14 42.11
C THR A 380 -17.76 43.14 43.26
#